data_AF-A0A1Q3VYB6-F1
#
_entry.id   AF-A0A1Q3VYB6-F1
#
_cell.length_a   1.000
_cell.length_b   1.000
_cell.length_c   1.000
_cell.angle_alpha   90.00
_cell.angle_beta   90.00
_cell.angle_gamma   90.00
#
_symmetry.space_group_name_H-M   'P 1'
#
loop_
_entity.id
_entity.type
_entity.pdbx_description
1 polymer ?
#
loop_
_entity_poly.entity_id
_entity_poly.type
_entity_poly.pdbx_seq_one_letter_code
_entity_poly.pdbx_strand_id
1 'polypeptide(L)' 'MPEAAEADSVSESEWLDTAVDQVIAAHGGDMRSAIRTLVLIERDLERSVSQGFVRGVRHGRFNCYNG' A
#
# COMPACT_ATOMS: atom_id res chain seq x y z
N MET A 1 23.15 4.71 17.09
CA MET A 1 21.97 3.91 17.50
C MET A 1 21.24 3.43 16.24
N PRO A 2 21.68 2.36 15.56
CA PRO A 2 21.02 1.85 14.34
C PRO A 2 20.12 0.62 14.56
N GLU A 3 20.21 -0.05 15.71
CA GLU A 3 19.54 -1.35 15.97
C GLU A 3 18.00 -1.30 15.91
N ALA A 4 17.39 -0.15 16.17
CA ALA A 4 15.94 0.01 16.16
C ALA A 4 15.33 0.06 14.74
N ALA A 5 16.10 0.50 13.74
CA ALA A 5 15.60 0.60 12.36
C ALA A 5 15.63 -0.75 11.63
N GLU A 6 16.61 -1.61 11.96
CA GLU A 6 16.74 -2.96 11.40
C GLU A 6 15.61 -3.87 11.90
N ALA A 7 15.29 -3.82 13.20
CA ALA A 7 14.20 -4.63 13.78
C ALA A 7 12.82 -4.30 13.17
N ASP A 8 12.58 -3.04 12.83
CA ASP A 8 11.34 -2.60 12.18
C ASP A 8 11.23 -3.13 10.75
N SER A 9 12.35 -3.14 10.00
CA SER A 9 12.41 -3.67 8.63
C SER A 9 12.25 -5.20 8.54
N VAL A 10 12.74 -5.93 9.54
CA VAL A 10 12.55 -7.39 9.65
C VAL A 10 11.09 -7.71 9.94
N SER A 11 10.46 -6.96 10.87
CA SER A 11 9.04 -7.12 11.18
C SER A 11 8.13 -6.78 9.99
N GLU A 12 8.49 -5.77 9.20
CA GLU A 12 7.75 -5.40 7.99
C GLU A 12 7.84 -6.51 6.93
N SER A 13 9.02 -7.10 6.76
CA SER A 13 9.26 -8.20 5.81
C SER A 13 8.45 -9.44 6.16
N GLU A 14 8.45 -9.86 7.43
CA GLU A 14 7.66 -11.03 7.89
C GLU A 14 6.15 -10.82 7.72
N TRP A 15 5.69 -9.59 7.97
CA TRP A 15 4.29 -9.22 7.75
C TRP A 15 3.91 -9.24 6.26
N LEU A 16 4.79 -8.71 5.40
CA LEU A 16 4.62 -8.74 3.94
C LEU A 16 4.53 -10.18 3.42
N ASP A 17 5.43 -11.05 3.86
CA ASP A 17 5.43 -12.47 3.46
C ASP A 17 4.11 -13.15 3.87
N THR A 18 3.64 -12.90 5.10
CA THR A 18 2.35 -13.41 5.58
C THR A 18 1.17 -12.92 4.74
N ALA A 19 1.19 -11.65 4.33
CA ALA A 19 0.15 -11.07 3.48
C ALA A 19 0.17 -11.68 2.07
N VAL A 20 1.35 -11.89 1.49
CA VAL A 20 1.53 -12.54 0.19
C VAL A 20 1.00 -13.97 0.22
N ASP A 21 1.32 -14.74 1.27
CA ASP A 21 0.82 -16.11 1.45
C ASP A 21 -0.71 -16.17 1.51
N GLN A 22 -1.34 -15.23 2.22
CA GLN A 22 -2.80 -15.13 2.26
C GLN A 22 -3.40 -14.85 0.88
N VAL A 23 -2.78 -13.98 0.09
CA VAL A 23 -3.23 -13.69 -1.28
C VAL A 23 -3.06 -14.92 -2.17
N ILE A 24 -1.94 -15.63 -2.09
CA ILE A 24 -1.72 -16.88 -2.84
C ILE A 24 -2.77 -17.93 -2.46
N ALA A 25 -3.05 -18.10 -1.17
CA ALA A 25 -4.05 -19.04 -0.66
C ALA A 25 -5.47 -18.69 -1.15
N ALA A 26 -5.84 -17.40 -1.14
CA ALA A 26 -7.14 -16.93 -1.64
C ALA A 26 -7.35 -17.20 -3.15
N HIS A 27 -6.27 -17.27 -3.93
CA HIS A 27 -6.29 -17.62 -5.34
C HIS A 27 -6.05 -19.12 -5.61
N GLY A 28 -6.12 -19.97 -4.57
CA GLY A 28 -5.96 -21.41 -4.70
C GLY A 28 -4.58 -21.84 -5.20
N GLY A 29 -3.55 -21.03 -4.95
CA GLY A 29 -2.18 -21.29 -5.42
C GLY A 29 -1.89 -20.81 -6.86
N ASP A 30 -2.85 -20.18 -7.54
CA ASP A 30 -2.57 -19.54 -8.84
C ASP A 30 -1.77 -18.24 -8.66
N MET A 31 -0.45 -18.36 -8.79
CA MET A 31 0.48 -17.23 -8.72
C MET A 31 0.18 -16.14 -9.74
N ARG A 32 -0.31 -16.48 -10.94
CA ARG A 32 -0.58 -15.49 -12.00
C ARG A 32 -1.78 -14.62 -11.61
N SER A 33 -2.80 -15.22 -11.01
CA SER A 33 -3.96 -14.49 -10.48
C SER A 33 -3.61 -13.70 -9.23
N ALA A 34 -2.82 -14.25 -8.31
CA ALA A 34 -2.35 -13.55 -7.11
C ALA A 34 -1.54 -12.29 -7.46
N ILE A 35 -0.56 -12.40 -8.37
CA ILE A 35 0.25 -11.26 -8.84
C ILE A 35 -0.63 -10.20 -9.52
N ARG A 36 -1.60 -10.62 -10.33
CA ARG A 36 -2.52 -9.67 -10.99
C ARG A 36 -3.32 -8.86 -9.98
N THR A 37 -3.77 -9.50 -8.90
CA THR A 37 -4.49 -8.85 -7.81
C THR A 37 -3.60 -7.87 -7.05
N LEU A 38 -2.35 -8.25 -6.74
CA LEU A 38 -1.39 -7.35 -6.09
C LEU A 38 -1.12 -6.09 -6.92
N VAL A 39 -0.86 -6.25 -8.23
CA VAL A 39 -0.65 -5.12 -9.16
C VAL A 39 -1.89 -4.23 -9.27
N LEU A 40 -3.10 -4.81 -9.21
CA LEU A 40 -4.33 -4.03 -9.22
C LEU A 40 -4.50 -3.21 -7.92
N ILE A 41 -4.20 -3.80 -6.77
CA ILE A 41 -4.26 -3.12 -5.46
C ILE A 41 -3.29 -1.93 -5.43
N GLU A 42 -2.06 -2.12 -5.89
CA GLU A 42 -1.06 -1.03 -5.97
C GLU A 42 -1.59 0.13 -6.82
N ARG A 43 -2.13 -0.16 -8.00
CA ARG A 43 -2.65 0.86 -8.91
C ARG A 43 -3.90 1.55 -8.37
N ASP A 44 -4.73 0.84 -7.61
CA ASP A 44 -5.92 1.42 -6.97
C ASP A 44 -5.54 2.25 -5.73
N LEU A 45 -4.47 1.89 -5.02
CA LEU A 45 -3.93 2.70 -3.92
C LEU A 45 -3.45 4.06 -4.43
N GLU A 46 -2.68 4.10 -5.52
CA GLU A 46 -2.25 5.35 -6.18
C GLU A 46 -3.44 6.22 -6.58
N ARG A 47 -4.49 5.60 -7.14
CA ARG A 47 -5.72 6.30 -7.52
C ARG A 47 -6.48 6.84 -6.32
N SER A 48 -6.59 6.06 -5.24
CA SER A 48 -7.32 6.46 -4.03
C SER A 48 -6.66 7.65 -3.34
N VAL A 49 -5.32 7.67 -3.26
CA VAL A 49 -4.54 8.79 -2.73
C VAL A 49 -4.72 10.04 -3.60
N SER A 50 -4.65 9.87 -4.92
CA SER A 50 -4.89 10.98 -5.88
C SER A 50 -6.30 11.57 -5.75
N GLN A 51 -7.33 10.72 -5.64
CA GLN A 51 -8.71 11.16 -5.44
C GLN A 51 -8.92 11.84 -4.09
N GLY A 52 -8.33 11.31 -3.01
CA GLY A 52 -8.37 11.90 -1.68
C GLY A 52 -7.73 13.30 -1.66
N PHE A 53 -6.57 13.44 -2.31
CA PHE A 53 -5.89 14.72 -2.47
C PHE A 53 -6.73 15.73 -3.27
N VAL A 54 -7.22 15.35 -4.46
CA VAL A 54 -8.07 16.22 -5.30
C VAL A 54 -9.34 16.63 -4.56
N ARG A 55 -9.96 15.72 -3.81
CA ARG A 55 -11.16 16.03 -3.02
C ARG A 55 -10.84 17.00 -1.88
N GLY A 56 -9.72 16.81 -1.18
CA GLY A 56 -9.29 17.73 -0.12
C GLY A 56 -8.98 19.14 -0.65
N VAL A 57 -8.38 19.24 -1.84
CA VAL A 57 -8.13 20.52 -2.53
C VAL A 57 -9.44 21.18 -2.95
N ARG A 58 -10.37 20.43 -3.55
CA ARG A 58 -11.69 20.96 -3.98
C ARG A 58 -12.56 21.42 -2.81
N HIS A 59 -12.48 20.76 -1.67
CA HIS A 59 -13.25 21.12 -0.47
C HIS A 59 -12.53 22.11 0.46
N GLY A 60 -11.40 22.69 0.03
CA GLY A 60 -10.67 23.71 0.81
C GLY A 60 -10.10 23.22 2.15
N ARG A 61 -9.93 21.90 2.32
CA ARG A 61 -9.36 21.32 3.55
C ARG A 61 -7.83 21.38 3.57
N PHE A 62 -7.20 21.56 2.42
CA PHE A 62 -5.79 21.91 2.32
C PHE A 62 -5.69 23.44 2.15
N ASN A 63 -5.31 24.14 3.23
CA ASN A 63 -4.75 25.49 3.11
C ASN A 63 -3.35 25.35 2.52
N CYS A 64 -3.27 25.15 1.21
CA CYS A 64 -2.03 25.42 0.49
C CYS A 64 -1.71 26.89 0.74
N TYR A 65 -0.57 27.15 1.37
CA TYR A 65 -0.08 28.49 1.68
C TYR A 65 -0.12 29.33 0.39
N ASN A 66 -1.11 30.23 0.28
CA ASN A 66 -1.07 31.29 -0.72
C ASN A 66 -0.10 32.33 -0.15
N GLY A 67 1.00 32.56 -0.88
CA GLY A 67 2.11 33.41 -0.47
C GLY A 67 1.72 34.77 0.09
#